data_AF-A0A964Z3B7-F1
#
_entry.id   AF-A0A964Z3B7-F1
#
_cell.length_a   1.000
_cell.length_b   1.000
_cell.length_c   1.000
_cell.angle_alpha   90.00
_cell.angle_beta   90.00
_cell.angle_gamma   90.00
#
_symmetry.space_group_name_H-M   'P 1'
#
loop_
_entity.id
_entity.type
_entity.pdbx_description
1 polymer ?
#
loop_
_entity_poly.entity_id
_entity_poly.type
_entity_poly.pdbx_seq_one_letter_code
_entity_poly.pdbx_strand_id
1 'polypeptide(L)'
;RRGFVYPSSEIYGGTRSAWDYGPLGVALKENVRNQWWNSMVKFRDDVVGLDSSIILAPQVWQASGHVDAFVDPLTECKKCHKRYRADQLIENYENKHKKTPTNGLQDIACVNCGSKGEFTEERMFNGMLTTSIGVAEDDGALHYLRPETAQGIFVNFNNVLTTSRKKPPFGIAQIGKSFRNEITPGNFIFRTREFEQMELEFFVKPGEDEKWHEYWLEQRWNWYVDLGIKESNLRKFEHPKEKLSHYAKRTVDIEYKFNFSGSEWAELEGIANRTDYDLKTHSQASGKDLVFFDQESNEKYIPYVIEPSAGLTRAVLAFLLDAYDEDEAPNSKGGVDKRTVLRFDPRLAPIKVVVLPLSRDEKLSPLAKKIAQDLRKNYMVEFDDSGAIG
;
A
#
# COMPACT_ATOMS: atom_id res chain seq x y z
N ARG A 1 -10.58 -10.65 16.29
CA ARG A 1 -11.68 -11.57 16.72
C ARG A 1 -12.13 -12.50 15.59
N ARG A 2 -12.59 -12.00 14.43
CA ARG A 2 -13.10 -12.84 13.32
C ARG A 2 -12.01 -13.40 12.38
N GLY A 3 -10.74 -13.43 12.79
CA GLY A 3 -9.66 -14.00 11.96
C GLY A 3 -9.23 -13.20 10.73
N PHE A 4 -9.32 -11.86 10.78
CA PHE A 4 -8.76 -10.98 9.75
C PHE A 4 -7.27 -10.72 9.96
N VAL A 5 -6.89 -10.19 11.13
CA VAL A 5 -5.52 -9.78 11.43
C VAL A 5 -5.18 -10.12 12.88
N TYR A 6 -3.96 -10.59 13.10
CA TYR A 6 -3.38 -10.94 14.40
C TYR A 6 -2.09 -10.14 14.65
N PRO A 7 -1.77 -9.79 15.90
CA PRO A 7 -0.43 -9.31 16.24
C PRO A 7 0.62 -10.33 15.82
N SER A 8 1.65 -9.90 15.08
CA SER A 8 2.70 -10.85 14.67
C SER A 8 3.51 -11.31 15.87
N SER A 9 3.81 -12.61 15.94
CA SER A 9 4.52 -13.23 17.07
C SER A 9 3.83 -13.03 18.44
N GLU A 10 2.49 -13.04 18.46
CA GLU A 10 1.68 -12.75 19.66
C GLU A 10 2.10 -13.58 20.90
N ILE A 11 2.38 -14.88 20.72
CA ILE A 11 2.80 -15.77 21.82
C ILE A 11 4.16 -15.42 22.44
N TYR A 12 4.97 -14.60 21.74
CA TYR A 12 6.27 -14.12 22.21
C TYR A 12 6.22 -12.65 22.68
N GLY A 13 5.03 -12.09 22.90
CA GLY A 13 4.84 -10.69 23.30
C GLY A 13 4.69 -9.71 22.14
N GLY A 14 4.68 -10.23 20.90
CA GLY A 14 4.44 -9.46 19.69
C GLY A 14 5.67 -8.71 19.16
N THR A 15 5.71 -8.48 17.85
CA THR A 15 6.64 -7.51 17.24
C THR A 15 5.90 -6.23 16.92
N ARG A 16 6.42 -5.09 17.40
CA ARG A 16 5.76 -3.80 17.22
C ARG A 16 5.59 -3.50 15.73
N SER A 17 4.33 -3.27 15.34
CA SER A 17 3.93 -2.88 13.99
C SER A 17 4.28 -3.89 12.89
N ALA A 18 4.23 -5.15 13.30
CA ALA A 18 4.12 -6.30 12.42
C ALA A 18 2.79 -7.01 12.72
N TRP A 19 2.12 -7.47 11.66
CA TRP A 19 0.80 -8.08 11.75
C TRP A 19 0.70 -9.27 10.80
N ASP A 20 0.05 -10.33 11.26
CA ASP A 20 -0.19 -11.53 10.46
C ASP A 20 -1.65 -11.53 9.99
N TYR A 21 -1.88 -11.88 8.72
CA TYR A 21 -3.25 -12.01 8.20
C TYR A 21 -3.79 -13.40 8.50
N GLY A 22 -4.95 -13.47 9.17
CA GLY A 22 -5.67 -14.72 9.44
C GLY A 22 -6.44 -15.22 8.21
N PRO A 23 -7.21 -16.32 8.32
CA PRO A 23 -7.87 -16.95 7.17
C PRO A 23 -8.76 -16.00 6.35
N LEU A 24 -9.59 -15.19 7.01
CA LEU A 24 -10.44 -14.21 6.31
C LEU A 24 -9.63 -13.01 5.79
N GLY A 25 -8.56 -12.65 6.50
CA GLY A 25 -7.68 -11.56 6.09
C GLY A 25 -6.89 -11.87 4.84
N VAL A 26 -6.32 -13.08 4.75
CA VAL A 26 -5.63 -13.55 3.54
C VAL A 26 -6.61 -13.58 2.37
N ALA A 27 -7.80 -14.16 2.55
CA ALA A 27 -8.79 -14.20 1.48
C ALA A 27 -9.24 -12.79 1.03
N LEU A 28 -9.48 -11.85 1.94
CA LEU A 28 -9.79 -10.45 1.60
C LEU A 28 -8.64 -9.82 0.81
N LYS A 29 -7.42 -9.94 1.33
CA LYS A 29 -6.22 -9.34 0.77
C LYS A 29 -5.92 -9.86 -0.63
N GLU A 30 -6.04 -11.18 -0.84
CA GLU A 30 -5.90 -11.78 -2.16
C GLU A 30 -7.01 -11.37 -3.11
N ASN A 31 -8.25 -11.21 -2.65
CA ASN A 31 -9.31 -10.67 -3.50
C ASN A 31 -9.00 -9.23 -3.95
N VAL A 32 -8.55 -8.36 -3.05
CA VAL A 32 -8.15 -6.98 -3.39
C VAL A 32 -6.97 -6.99 -4.38
N ARG A 33 -5.93 -7.80 -4.09
CA ARG A 33 -4.77 -8.00 -4.98
C ARG A 33 -5.21 -8.41 -6.39
N ASN A 34 -6.06 -9.43 -6.48
CA ASN A 34 -6.54 -9.97 -7.75
C ASN A 34 -7.42 -8.97 -8.50
N GLN A 35 -8.27 -8.20 -7.83
CA GLN A 35 -9.06 -7.16 -8.48
C GLN A 35 -8.18 -6.04 -9.04
N TRP A 36 -7.10 -5.68 -8.35
CA TRP A 36 -6.13 -4.72 -8.86
C TRP A 36 -5.38 -5.28 -10.08
N TRP A 37 -4.87 -6.51 -9.98
CA TRP A 37 -4.16 -7.14 -11.10
C TRP A 37 -5.05 -7.32 -12.33
N ASN A 38 -6.32 -7.66 -12.10
CA ASN A 38 -7.29 -7.79 -13.18
C ASN A 38 -7.50 -6.44 -13.90
N SER A 39 -7.71 -5.34 -13.16
CA SER A 39 -7.96 -4.03 -13.75
C SER A 39 -6.72 -3.40 -14.38
N MET A 40 -5.54 -3.61 -13.80
CA MET A 40 -4.30 -2.98 -14.24
C MET A 40 -3.59 -3.77 -15.34
N VAL A 41 -3.72 -5.11 -15.35
CA VAL A 41 -2.97 -5.97 -16.27
C VAL A 41 -3.90 -6.82 -17.12
N LYS A 42 -4.75 -7.65 -16.51
CA LYS A 42 -5.49 -8.70 -17.25
C LYS A 42 -6.50 -8.14 -18.27
N PHE A 43 -7.19 -7.06 -17.91
CA PHE A 43 -8.25 -6.47 -18.75
C PHE A 43 -7.72 -5.39 -19.70
N ARG A 44 -6.40 -5.27 -19.82
CA ARG A 44 -5.73 -4.25 -20.62
C ARG A 44 -4.74 -4.90 -21.58
N ASP A 45 -4.45 -4.20 -22.67
CA ASP A 45 -3.44 -4.60 -23.64
C ASP A 45 -2.20 -3.69 -23.60
N ASP A 46 -2.19 -2.63 -22.81
CA ASP A 46 -1.11 -1.65 -22.71
C ASP A 46 -0.22 -1.83 -21.47
N VAL A 47 -0.52 -2.78 -20.59
CA VAL A 47 0.27 -3.04 -19.37
C VAL A 47 0.71 -4.50 -19.29
N VAL A 48 1.94 -4.73 -18.84
CA VAL A 48 2.49 -6.07 -18.59
C VAL A 48 2.93 -6.23 -17.13
N GLY A 49 3.02 -7.46 -16.66
CA GLY A 49 3.43 -7.77 -15.29
C GLY A 49 4.94 -7.97 -15.12
N LEU A 50 5.45 -7.63 -13.94
CA LEU A 50 6.80 -7.96 -13.47
C LEU A 50 6.75 -8.46 -12.01
N ASP A 51 7.68 -9.35 -11.66
CA ASP A 51 8.00 -9.69 -10.27
C ASP A 51 9.52 -9.66 -10.09
N SER A 52 10.02 -8.58 -9.48
CA SER A 52 11.43 -8.35 -9.20
C SER A 52 11.79 -8.79 -7.79
N SER A 53 13.05 -9.18 -7.61
CA SER A 53 13.61 -9.47 -6.29
C SER A 53 13.43 -8.32 -5.30
N ILE A 54 13.30 -8.67 -4.01
CA ILE A 54 13.28 -7.71 -2.89
C ILE A 54 14.66 -7.10 -2.66
N ILE A 55 15.71 -7.93 -2.77
CA ILE A 55 17.09 -7.49 -2.60
C ILE A 55 17.68 -7.24 -3.97
N LEU A 56 17.98 -5.98 -4.25
CA LEU A 56 18.64 -5.52 -5.46
C LEU A 56 20.09 -5.10 -5.15
N ALA A 57 20.89 -4.92 -6.19
CA ALA A 57 22.22 -4.36 -6.06
C ALA A 57 22.17 -3.00 -5.32
N PRO A 58 23.07 -2.74 -4.35
CA PRO A 58 23.09 -1.48 -3.58
C PRO A 58 23.12 -0.22 -4.44
N GLN A 59 23.79 -0.30 -5.60
CA GLN A 59 23.91 0.79 -6.58
C GLN A 59 22.56 1.26 -7.11
N VAL A 60 21.52 0.41 -7.12
CA VAL A 60 20.16 0.79 -7.52
C VAL A 60 19.59 1.84 -6.56
N TRP A 61 19.83 1.68 -5.25
CA TRP A 61 19.35 2.59 -4.21
C TRP A 61 20.19 3.85 -4.10
N GLN A 62 21.48 3.76 -4.44
CA GLN A 62 22.37 4.92 -4.57
C GLN A 62 21.94 5.77 -5.77
N ALA A 63 21.78 5.14 -6.95
CA ALA A 63 21.37 5.83 -8.16
C ALA A 63 20.03 6.53 -7.95
N SER A 64 19.00 5.83 -7.47
CA SER A 64 17.68 6.43 -7.24
C SER A 64 17.65 7.53 -6.17
N GLY A 65 18.72 7.66 -5.36
CA GLY A 65 18.83 8.66 -4.29
C GLY A 65 18.25 8.20 -2.95
N HIS A 66 17.78 6.96 -2.83
CA HIS A 66 17.22 6.44 -1.58
C HIS A 66 18.23 6.34 -0.43
N VAL A 67 19.51 6.11 -0.74
CA VAL A 67 20.56 6.09 0.29
C VAL A 67 20.74 7.45 0.96
N ASP A 68 20.59 8.54 0.21
CA ASP A 68 20.86 9.89 0.71
C ASP A 68 19.59 10.65 1.13
N ALA A 69 18.50 10.48 0.39
CA ALA A 69 17.28 11.29 0.53
C ALA A 69 16.14 10.58 1.28
N PHE A 70 16.20 9.26 1.48
CA PHE A 70 15.16 8.51 2.21
C PHE A 70 15.36 8.60 3.73
N VAL A 71 15.50 9.83 4.23
CA VAL A 71 15.81 10.13 5.64
C VAL A 71 14.68 10.90 6.31
N ASP A 72 14.32 10.49 7.52
CA ASP A 72 13.33 11.17 8.36
C ASP A 72 14.02 11.87 9.54
N PRO A 73 13.53 13.06 9.98
CA PRO A 73 14.07 13.73 11.16
C PRO A 73 13.60 13.01 12.44
N LEU A 74 14.53 12.30 13.07
CA LEU A 74 14.32 11.54 14.30
C LEU A 74 14.58 12.40 15.54
N THR A 75 13.66 12.37 16.50
CA THR A 75 13.86 12.90 17.85
C THR A 75 13.45 11.88 18.92
N GLU A 76 14.04 11.97 20.11
CA GLU A 76 13.72 11.12 21.27
C GLU A 76 13.26 11.97 22.45
N CYS A 77 12.18 11.53 23.13
CA CYS A 77 11.79 12.14 24.39
C CYS A 77 12.78 11.75 25.49
N LYS A 78 13.49 12.72 26.06
CA LYS A 78 14.49 12.55 27.14
C LYS A 78 13.94 11.89 28.41
N LYS A 79 12.62 11.92 28.64
CA LYS A 79 11.99 11.32 29.83
C LYS A 79 11.52 9.88 29.65
N CYS A 80 10.93 9.54 28.50
CA CYS A 80 10.35 8.21 28.28
C CYS A 80 11.08 7.39 27.20
N HIS A 81 12.12 7.96 26.60
CA HIS A 81 12.95 7.36 25.55
C HIS A 81 12.17 6.86 24.33
N LYS A 82 10.92 7.30 24.18
CA LYS A 82 10.15 7.05 22.95
C LYS A 82 10.66 7.97 21.85
N ARG A 83 10.85 7.36 20.69
CA ARG A 83 11.29 7.99 19.45
C ARG A 83 10.09 8.43 18.63
N TYR A 84 10.23 9.58 17.99
CA TYR A 84 9.21 10.22 17.17
C TYR A 84 9.85 10.82 15.93
N ARG A 85 9.04 10.98 14.88
CA ARG A 85 9.38 11.89 13.78
C ARG A 85 9.12 13.32 14.20
N ALA A 86 10.12 14.19 14.06
CA ALA A 86 10.04 15.59 14.50
C ALA A 86 9.02 16.40 13.69
N ASP A 87 9.01 16.21 12.37
CA ASP A 87 8.06 16.84 11.45
C ASP A 87 6.60 16.50 11.82
N GLN A 88 6.30 15.22 12.09
CA GLN A 88 4.95 14.80 12.49
C GLN A 88 4.53 15.40 13.83
N LEU A 89 5.45 15.60 14.78
CA LEU A 89 5.12 16.26 16.04
C LEU A 89 4.71 17.72 15.78
N ILE A 90 5.41 18.42 14.90
CA ILE A 90 5.13 19.80 14.52
C ILE A 90 3.81 19.88 13.75
N GLU A 91 3.60 19.05 12.73
CA GLU A 91 2.34 19.03 11.95
C GLU A 91 1.13 18.71 12.84
N ASN A 92 1.25 17.77 13.78
CA ASN A 92 0.18 17.47 14.73
C ASN A 92 -0.11 18.65 15.67
N TYR A 93 0.93 19.37 16.10
CA TYR A 93 0.77 20.58 16.89
C TYR A 93 0.03 21.66 16.09
N GLU A 94 0.45 21.90 14.85
CA GLU A 94 -0.18 22.86 13.94
C GLU A 94 -1.64 22.53 13.67
N ASN A 95 -1.95 21.26 13.41
CA ASN A 95 -3.31 20.81 13.16
C ASN A 95 -4.23 21.03 14.37
N LYS A 96 -3.71 20.78 15.58
CA LYS A 96 -4.45 20.91 16.83
C LYS A 96 -4.60 22.36 17.30
N HIS A 97 -3.55 23.16 17.17
CA HIS A 97 -3.49 24.53 17.70
C HIS A 97 -3.73 25.61 16.64
N LYS A 98 -3.82 25.22 15.36
CA LYS A 98 -3.94 26.11 14.19
C LYS A 98 -2.84 27.18 14.12
N LYS A 99 -1.64 26.85 14.61
CA LYS A 99 -0.45 27.70 14.62
C LYS A 99 0.83 26.89 14.63
N THR A 100 1.86 27.39 13.98
CA THR A 100 3.23 26.85 14.04
C THR A 100 3.84 27.07 15.43
N PRO A 101 4.52 26.08 16.01
CA PRO A 101 5.25 26.26 17.27
C PRO A 101 6.39 27.26 17.09
N THR A 102 6.45 28.30 17.94
CA THR A 102 7.44 29.38 17.84
C THR A 102 8.86 28.90 18.08
N ASN A 103 9.03 27.93 19.00
CA ASN A 103 10.33 27.36 19.37
C ASN A 103 10.49 25.90 18.91
N GLY A 104 9.75 25.49 17.87
CA GLY A 104 9.79 24.10 17.37
C GLY A 104 9.38 23.07 18.42
N LEU A 105 10.15 21.97 18.52
CA LEU A 105 9.88 20.86 19.46
C LEU A 105 9.83 21.30 20.94
N GLN A 106 10.39 22.45 21.31
CA GLN A 106 10.42 22.95 22.68
C GLN A 106 9.02 23.33 23.19
N ASP A 107 8.13 23.74 22.28
CA ASP A 107 6.75 24.09 22.61
C ASP A 107 5.82 22.86 22.70
N ILE A 108 6.31 21.69 22.30
CA ILE A 108 5.53 20.47 22.15
C ILE A 108 5.66 19.59 23.39
N ALA A 109 4.53 19.06 23.86
CA ALA A 109 4.49 18.06 24.92
C ALA A 109 4.55 16.64 24.33
N CYS A 110 5.34 15.76 24.96
CA CYS A 110 5.39 14.36 24.60
C CYS A 110 4.01 13.71 24.73
N VAL A 111 3.50 13.13 23.64
CA VAL A 111 2.17 12.49 23.60
C VAL A 111 2.04 11.33 24.58
N ASN A 112 3.17 10.69 24.94
CA ASN A 112 3.17 9.54 25.84
C ASN A 112 3.26 9.89 27.33
N CYS A 113 4.06 10.88 27.72
CA CYS A 113 4.33 11.18 29.14
C CYS A 113 4.06 12.64 29.54
N GLY A 114 3.64 13.49 28.61
CA GLY A 114 3.29 14.89 28.86
C GLY A 114 4.46 15.83 29.10
N SER A 115 5.72 15.36 29.08
CA SER A 115 6.88 16.23 29.28
C SER A 115 7.02 17.22 28.13
N LYS A 116 7.03 18.52 28.42
CA LYS A 116 7.12 19.60 27.44
C LYS A 116 8.58 19.99 27.18
N GLY A 117 8.95 20.08 25.91
CA GLY A 117 10.28 20.52 25.47
C GLY A 117 11.45 19.59 25.80
N GLU A 118 11.16 18.39 26.29
CA GLU A 118 12.16 17.38 26.68
C GLU A 118 12.47 16.44 25.50
N PHE A 119 12.77 16.99 24.33
CA PHE A 119 13.15 16.25 23.13
C PHE A 119 14.65 16.43 22.84
N THR A 120 15.30 15.41 22.28
CA THR A 120 16.67 15.52 21.78
C THR A 120 16.71 16.34 20.50
N GLU A 121 17.91 16.82 20.15
CA GLU A 121 18.15 17.39 18.82
C GLU A 121 17.79 16.38 17.72
N GLU A 122 17.35 16.92 16.59
CA GLU A 122 16.94 16.15 15.42
C GLU A 122 18.16 15.50 14.77
N ARG A 123 18.02 14.23 14.40
CA ARG A 123 19.02 13.50 13.62
C ARG A 123 18.35 12.89 12.41
N MET A 124 19.00 12.94 11.25
CA MET A 124 18.49 12.30 10.05
C MET A 124 18.67 10.78 10.16
N PHE A 125 17.58 10.04 9.96
CA PHE A 125 17.54 8.59 10.06
C PHE A 125 17.07 8.00 8.74
N ASN A 126 17.91 7.19 8.09
CA ASN A 126 17.53 6.53 6.83
C ASN A 126 16.46 5.45 7.11
N GLY A 127 15.33 5.56 6.40
CA GLY A 127 14.19 4.66 6.51
C GLY A 127 14.36 3.32 5.80
N MET A 128 15.46 3.05 5.10
CA MET A 128 15.70 1.75 4.47
C MET A 128 16.16 0.72 5.51
N LEU A 129 15.66 -0.51 5.39
CA LEU A 129 16.17 -1.64 6.16
C LEU A 129 17.40 -2.22 5.46
N THR A 130 18.49 -2.38 6.21
CA THR A 130 19.73 -3.00 5.73
C THR A 130 19.74 -4.50 6.01
N THR A 131 20.47 -5.23 5.19
CA THR A 131 20.79 -6.65 5.37
C THR A 131 22.21 -6.91 4.85
N SER A 132 22.77 -8.07 5.15
CA SER A 132 24.09 -8.48 4.67
C SER A 132 23.96 -9.74 3.83
N ILE A 133 24.51 -9.73 2.61
CA ILE A 133 24.60 -10.89 1.73
C ILE A 133 26.06 -11.29 1.60
N GLY A 134 26.39 -12.53 1.95
CA GLY A 134 27.74 -13.08 1.83
C GLY A 134 28.14 -13.88 3.06
N VAL A 135 29.28 -14.57 2.96
CA VAL A 135 29.85 -15.35 4.08
C VAL A 135 30.68 -14.46 5.01
N ALA A 136 31.28 -13.40 4.48
CA ALA A 136 31.99 -12.39 5.24
C ALA A 136 31.13 -11.12 5.34
N GLU A 137 31.03 -10.55 6.54
CA GLU A 137 30.42 -9.23 6.77
C GLU A 137 31.44 -8.13 6.44
N ASP A 138 31.83 -8.02 5.16
CA ASP A 138 32.63 -6.90 4.65
C ASP A 138 31.74 -5.81 4.04
N ASP A 139 32.33 -4.68 3.67
CA ASP A 139 31.58 -3.55 3.07
C ASP A 139 30.86 -3.93 1.75
N GLY A 140 31.29 -5.01 1.08
CA GLY A 140 30.63 -5.54 -0.11
C GLY A 140 29.37 -6.35 0.20
N ALA A 141 29.16 -6.74 1.46
CA ALA A 141 28.01 -7.52 1.90
C ALA A 141 26.76 -6.65 2.13
N LEU A 142 26.90 -5.33 2.33
CA LEU A 142 25.77 -4.45 2.66
C LEU A 142 24.76 -4.39 1.52
N HIS A 143 23.52 -4.77 1.81
CA HIS A 143 22.37 -4.70 0.92
C HIS A 143 21.16 -4.07 1.63
N TYR A 144 20.10 -3.84 0.88
CA TYR A 144 18.86 -3.24 1.39
C TYR A 144 17.67 -4.10 1.03
N LEU A 145 16.69 -4.13 1.93
CA LEU A 145 15.33 -4.56 1.59
C LEU A 145 14.64 -3.37 0.92
N ARG A 146 14.09 -3.58 -0.28
CA ARG A 146 13.50 -2.49 -1.07
C ARG A 146 12.44 -1.69 -0.29
N PRO A 147 12.50 -0.34 -0.28
CA PRO A 147 11.48 0.52 0.34
C PRO A 147 10.26 0.79 -0.56
N GLU A 148 10.38 0.44 -1.85
CA GLU A 148 9.37 0.51 -2.90
C GLU A 148 9.61 -0.57 -3.96
N THR A 149 8.64 -0.82 -4.83
CA THR A 149 8.76 -1.86 -5.87
C THR A 149 9.17 -1.26 -7.23
N ALA A 150 8.91 0.02 -7.48
CA ALA A 150 9.21 0.78 -8.70
C ALA A 150 10.62 0.57 -9.26
N GLN A 151 11.65 0.59 -8.40
CA GLN A 151 13.04 0.43 -8.85
C GLN A 151 13.32 -0.89 -9.59
N GLY A 152 12.61 -1.97 -9.22
CA GLY A 152 12.69 -3.25 -9.92
C GLY A 152 12.17 -3.18 -11.36
N ILE A 153 11.19 -2.31 -11.61
CA ILE A 153 10.62 -2.05 -12.93
C ILE A 153 11.61 -1.24 -13.77
N PHE A 154 12.16 -0.15 -13.23
CA PHE A 154 13.09 0.72 -13.98
C PHE A 154 14.34 -0.02 -14.45
N VAL A 155 14.96 -0.84 -13.60
CA VAL A 155 16.16 -1.62 -13.98
C VAL A 155 15.85 -2.71 -15.00
N ASN A 156 14.58 -3.10 -15.16
CA ASN A 156 14.13 -4.07 -16.16
C ASN A 156 13.47 -3.43 -17.38
N PHE A 157 13.47 -2.09 -17.51
CA PHE A 157 12.80 -1.38 -18.61
C PHE A 157 13.18 -1.96 -19.99
N ASN A 158 14.47 -2.08 -20.30
CA ASN A 158 14.93 -2.62 -21.58
C ASN A 158 14.57 -4.09 -21.79
N ASN A 159 14.62 -4.92 -20.73
CA ASN A 159 14.25 -6.34 -20.81
C ASN A 159 12.78 -6.48 -21.16
N VAL A 160 11.92 -5.71 -20.50
CA VAL A 160 10.47 -5.75 -20.74
C VAL A 160 10.13 -5.14 -22.09
N LEU A 161 10.70 -4.00 -22.44
CA LEU A 161 10.51 -3.36 -23.75
C LEU A 161 10.85 -4.33 -24.89
N THR A 162 11.96 -5.05 -24.78
CA THR A 162 12.43 -6.00 -25.80
C THR A 162 11.53 -7.24 -25.91
N THR A 163 11.10 -7.80 -24.78
CA THR A 163 10.38 -9.09 -24.75
C THR A 163 8.87 -8.96 -24.94
N SER A 164 8.26 -7.89 -24.42
CA SER A 164 6.82 -7.64 -24.51
C SER A 164 6.38 -7.08 -25.86
N ARG A 165 7.31 -6.50 -26.63
CA ARG A 165 7.06 -5.76 -27.88
C ARG A 165 6.08 -4.60 -27.72
N LYS A 166 5.90 -4.08 -26.50
CA LYS A 166 5.13 -2.88 -26.22
C LYS A 166 5.90 -1.63 -26.68
N LYS A 167 5.17 -0.55 -26.89
CA LYS A 167 5.70 0.78 -27.24
C LYS A 167 4.97 1.81 -26.37
N PRO A 168 5.63 2.89 -25.91
CA PRO A 168 4.94 4.00 -25.26
C PRO A 168 3.76 4.50 -26.10
N PRO A 169 2.58 4.76 -25.49
CA PRO A 169 2.27 4.58 -24.08
C PRO A 169 2.10 3.10 -23.68
N PHE A 170 2.84 2.63 -22.66
CA PHE A 170 2.67 1.30 -22.08
C PHE A 170 3.11 1.29 -20.61
N GLY A 171 2.64 0.31 -19.85
CA GLY A 171 2.96 0.17 -18.44
C GLY A 171 3.61 -1.14 -18.05
N ILE A 172 4.30 -1.12 -16.92
CA ILE A 172 4.79 -2.31 -16.23
C ILE A 172 4.24 -2.25 -14.80
N ALA A 173 3.45 -3.25 -14.43
CA ALA A 173 2.83 -3.35 -13.12
C ALA A 173 3.54 -4.41 -12.26
N GLN A 174 3.63 -4.13 -10.97
CA GLN A 174 4.19 -5.05 -9.98
C GLN A 174 3.39 -5.01 -8.70
N ILE A 175 3.23 -6.18 -8.09
CA ILE A 175 2.74 -6.29 -6.72
C ILE A 175 3.80 -7.02 -5.91
N GLY A 176 4.19 -6.46 -4.78
CA GLY A 176 5.11 -7.17 -3.90
C GLY A 176 5.37 -6.48 -2.59
N LYS A 177 6.20 -7.12 -1.76
CA LYS A 177 6.58 -6.59 -0.45
C LYS A 177 7.57 -5.43 -0.58
N SER A 178 7.42 -4.47 0.34
CA SER A 178 8.33 -3.35 0.55
C SER A 178 8.52 -3.13 2.05
N PHE A 179 9.63 -2.49 2.38
CA PHE A 179 10.11 -2.40 3.75
C PHE A 179 10.52 -0.98 4.10
N ARG A 180 9.93 -0.43 5.16
CA ARG A 180 10.30 0.90 5.68
C ARG A 180 10.57 0.81 7.17
N ASN A 181 11.72 1.30 7.60
CA ASN A 181 12.16 1.35 8.97
C ASN A 181 11.46 2.48 9.73
N GLU A 182 10.13 2.37 9.83
CA GLU A 182 9.26 3.39 10.39
C GLU A 182 9.62 3.74 11.84
N ILE A 183 9.87 5.03 12.09
CA ILE A 183 10.25 5.57 13.40
C ILE A 183 9.07 5.51 14.37
N THR A 184 7.88 5.93 13.90
CA THR A 184 6.68 6.04 14.74
C THR A 184 5.57 5.17 14.17
N PRO A 185 5.66 3.84 14.33
CA PRO A 185 4.68 2.99 13.72
C PRO A 185 3.42 2.95 14.60
N GLY A 186 2.24 2.83 13.96
CA GLY A 186 0.94 3.08 14.59
C GLY A 186 -0.24 2.85 13.65
N ASN A 187 -1.46 3.18 14.11
CA ASN A 187 -2.70 3.06 13.33
C ASN A 187 -2.94 1.65 12.75
N PHE A 188 -2.68 0.61 13.56
CA PHE A 188 -2.92 -0.79 13.20
C PHE A 188 -2.10 -1.23 11.98
N ILE A 189 -2.73 -1.82 10.95
CA ILE A 189 -2.05 -2.25 9.72
C ILE A 189 -1.69 -1.09 8.79
N PHE A 190 -2.11 0.15 9.07
CA PHE A 190 -1.87 1.31 8.20
C PHE A 190 -0.39 1.70 8.12
N ARG A 191 0.35 1.66 9.24
CA ARG A 191 1.80 1.89 9.29
C ARG A 191 2.52 0.70 9.88
N THR A 192 3.16 -0.06 8.99
CA THR A 192 3.91 -1.27 9.29
C THR A 192 5.30 -1.18 8.66
N ARG A 193 6.26 -1.97 9.18
CA ARG A 193 7.62 -2.00 8.60
C ARG A 193 7.73 -2.89 7.38
N GLU A 194 6.80 -3.82 7.24
CA GLU A 194 6.66 -4.72 6.11
C GLU A 194 5.24 -4.60 5.60
N PHE A 195 5.09 -4.22 4.34
CA PHE A 195 3.79 -4.08 3.69
C PHE A 195 3.90 -4.49 2.22
N GLU A 196 2.77 -4.53 1.53
CA GLU A 196 2.72 -4.79 0.10
C GLU A 196 2.19 -3.59 -0.63
N GLN A 197 2.80 -3.31 -1.77
CA GLN A 197 2.40 -2.26 -2.70
C GLN A 197 1.94 -2.89 -4.01
N MET A 198 1.10 -2.15 -4.71
CA MET A 198 0.66 -2.42 -6.06
C MET A 198 1.01 -1.17 -6.87
N GLU A 199 2.06 -1.25 -7.68
CA GLU A 199 2.63 -0.11 -8.38
C GLU A 199 2.60 -0.36 -9.88
N LEU A 200 2.40 0.72 -10.63
CA LEU A 200 2.44 0.74 -12.08
C LEU A 200 3.38 1.85 -12.52
N GLU A 201 4.40 1.53 -13.32
CA GLU A 201 5.16 2.55 -14.04
C GLU A 201 4.63 2.62 -15.47
N PHE A 202 3.92 3.70 -15.80
CA PHE A 202 3.35 3.93 -17.12
C PHE A 202 4.22 4.88 -17.93
N PHE A 203 4.93 4.34 -18.92
CA PHE A 203 5.90 5.01 -19.77
C PHE A 203 5.21 5.71 -20.94
N VAL A 204 5.39 7.02 -21.05
CA VAL A 204 4.71 7.87 -22.04
C VAL A 204 5.70 8.76 -22.78
N LYS A 205 5.29 9.26 -23.95
CA LYS A 205 6.10 10.26 -24.67
C LYS A 205 6.08 11.59 -23.90
N PRO A 206 7.23 12.27 -23.71
CA PRO A 206 7.25 13.60 -23.11
C PRO A 206 6.30 14.56 -23.83
N GLY A 207 5.50 15.31 -23.08
CA GLY A 207 4.44 16.19 -23.62
C GLY A 207 3.04 15.58 -23.61
N GLU A 208 2.91 14.25 -23.43
CA GLU A 208 1.62 13.58 -23.20
C GLU A 208 1.37 13.27 -21.72
N ASP A 209 2.34 13.54 -20.85
CA ASP A 209 2.38 13.12 -19.45
C ASP A 209 1.20 13.64 -18.62
N GLU A 210 0.77 14.89 -18.82
CA GLU A 210 -0.35 15.46 -18.07
C GLU A 210 -1.68 14.79 -18.41
N LYS A 211 -1.89 14.44 -19.68
CA LYS A 211 -3.08 13.69 -20.12
C LYS A 211 -3.12 12.32 -19.46
N TRP A 212 -1.99 11.62 -19.45
CA TRP A 212 -1.89 10.29 -18.85
C TRP A 212 -1.96 10.31 -17.33
N HIS A 213 -1.46 11.37 -16.68
CA HIS A 213 -1.62 11.60 -15.26
C HIS A 213 -3.10 11.72 -14.86
N GLU A 214 -3.87 12.56 -15.55
CA GLU A 214 -5.31 12.71 -15.31
C GLU A 214 -6.08 11.41 -15.60
N TYR A 215 -5.76 10.74 -16.71
CA TYR A 215 -6.34 9.45 -17.05
C TYR A 215 -6.16 8.44 -15.91
N TRP A 216 -4.93 8.26 -15.41
CA TRP A 216 -4.68 7.30 -14.35
C TRP A 216 -5.33 7.72 -13.03
N LEU A 217 -5.30 9.00 -12.67
CA LEU A 217 -6.00 9.50 -11.48
C LEU A 217 -7.50 9.14 -11.51
N GLU A 218 -8.16 9.29 -12.65
CA GLU A 218 -9.56 8.91 -12.82
C GLU A 218 -9.77 7.39 -12.81
N GLN A 219 -8.93 6.62 -13.51
CA GLN A 219 -9.02 5.16 -13.52
C GLN A 219 -8.86 4.57 -12.11
N ARG A 220 -7.91 5.09 -11.33
CA ARG A 220 -7.64 4.63 -9.97
C ARG A 220 -8.76 5.04 -9.00
N TRP A 221 -9.27 6.26 -9.12
CA TRP A 221 -10.46 6.70 -8.37
C TRP A 221 -11.65 5.77 -8.62
N ASN A 222 -11.98 5.53 -9.89
CA ASN A 222 -13.11 4.70 -10.29
C ASN A 222 -12.95 3.26 -9.79
N TRP A 223 -11.74 2.72 -9.71
CA TRP A 223 -11.49 1.38 -9.19
C TRP A 223 -11.91 1.23 -7.72
N TYR A 224 -11.65 2.24 -6.87
CA TYR A 224 -12.07 2.21 -5.47
C TYR A 224 -13.60 2.33 -5.32
N VAL A 225 -14.21 3.26 -6.06
CA VAL A 225 -15.67 3.49 -6.02
C VAL A 225 -16.44 2.28 -6.56
N ASP A 226 -15.99 1.71 -7.69
CA ASP A 226 -16.59 0.52 -8.30
C ASP A 226 -16.56 -0.68 -7.34
N LEU A 227 -15.52 -0.82 -6.53
CA LEU A 227 -15.39 -1.86 -5.51
C LEU A 227 -16.10 -1.54 -4.18
N GLY A 228 -16.93 -0.51 -4.16
CA GLY A 228 -17.88 -0.24 -3.09
C GLY A 228 -17.44 0.78 -2.04
N ILE A 229 -16.31 1.47 -2.22
CA ILE A 229 -15.97 2.59 -1.32
C ILE A 229 -16.89 3.77 -1.63
N LYS A 230 -17.52 4.31 -0.58
CA LYS A 230 -18.36 5.52 -0.69
C LYS A 230 -17.50 6.72 -1.09
N GLU A 231 -17.91 7.44 -2.13
CA GLU A 231 -17.23 8.66 -2.59
C GLU A 231 -17.09 9.72 -1.47
N SER A 232 -18.03 9.79 -0.53
CA SER A 232 -17.95 10.71 0.62
C SER A 232 -16.78 10.43 1.56
N ASN A 233 -16.19 9.23 1.48
CA ASN A 233 -15.03 8.82 2.26
C ASN A 233 -13.73 8.88 1.45
N LEU A 234 -13.77 9.37 0.21
CA LEU A 234 -12.61 9.59 -0.65
C LEU A 234 -12.41 11.07 -0.95
N ARG A 235 -11.15 11.47 -1.16
CA ARG A 235 -10.82 12.77 -1.75
C ARG A 235 -9.55 12.68 -2.59
N LYS A 236 -9.41 13.61 -3.52
CA LYS A 236 -8.17 13.85 -4.27
C LYS A 236 -7.40 14.96 -3.56
N PHE A 237 -6.18 14.68 -3.12
CA PHE A 237 -5.31 15.65 -2.45
C PHE A 237 -4.11 15.97 -3.33
N GLU A 238 -4.09 17.18 -3.88
CA GLU A 238 -2.97 17.68 -4.68
C GLU A 238 -1.83 18.13 -3.76
N HIS A 239 -0.63 17.61 -3.98
CA HIS A 239 0.53 18.01 -3.17
C HIS A 239 0.92 19.47 -3.47
N PRO A 240 1.16 20.29 -2.43
CA PRO A 240 1.79 21.60 -2.62
C PRO A 240 3.16 21.45 -3.27
N LYS A 241 3.57 22.42 -4.10
CA LYS A 241 4.85 22.37 -4.84
C LYS A 241 6.05 22.18 -3.92
N GLU A 242 5.99 22.73 -2.72
CA GLU A 242 7.05 22.66 -1.71
C GLU A 242 7.15 21.30 -1.02
N LYS A 243 6.10 20.46 -1.14
CA LYS A 243 6.02 19.12 -0.58
C LYS A 243 6.24 18.02 -1.62
N LEU A 244 6.40 18.37 -2.90
CA LEU A 244 6.69 17.40 -3.96
C LEU A 244 8.06 16.75 -3.73
N SER A 245 8.13 15.45 -3.96
CA SER A 245 9.41 14.73 -4.08
C SER A 245 10.25 15.37 -5.18
N HIS A 246 11.57 15.35 -5.04
CA HIS A 246 12.50 16.04 -5.95
C HIS A 246 12.41 15.59 -7.41
N TYR A 247 11.83 14.41 -7.66
CA TYR A 247 11.60 13.84 -8.98
C TYR A 247 10.18 14.05 -9.54
N ALA A 248 9.24 14.55 -8.73
CA ALA A 248 7.84 14.64 -9.13
C ALA A 248 7.49 16.03 -9.69
N LYS A 249 6.99 16.06 -10.93
CA LYS A 249 6.37 17.26 -11.54
C LYS A 249 5.02 17.57 -10.91
N ARG A 250 4.26 16.53 -10.55
CA ARG A 250 2.92 16.61 -9.96
C ARG A 250 2.61 15.31 -9.22
N THR A 251 1.98 15.40 -8.06
CA THR A 251 1.47 14.24 -7.31
C THR A 251 0.07 14.54 -6.77
N VAL A 252 -0.85 13.62 -7.02
CA VAL A 252 -2.20 13.64 -6.45
C VAL A 252 -2.43 12.34 -5.71
N ASP A 253 -2.75 12.45 -4.42
CA ASP A 253 -3.11 11.30 -3.61
C ASP A 253 -4.62 11.08 -3.64
N ILE A 254 -5.02 9.82 -3.79
CA ILE A 254 -6.36 9.37 -3.42
C ILE A 254 -6.29 9.03 -1.92
N GLU A 255 -6.96 9.83 -1.11
CA GLU A 255 -7.00 9.66 0.34
C GLU A 255 -8.35 9.11 0.79
N TYR A 256 -8.31 8.28 1.84
CA TYR A 256 -9.50 7.78 2.52
C TYR A 256 -9.66 8.39 3.91
N LYS A 257 -10.91 8.58 4.30
CA LYS A 257 -11.30 9.12 5.60
C LYS A 257 -11.16 8.08 6.72
N PHE A 258 -9.93 7.79 7.13
CA PHE A 258 -9.63 6.82 8.20
C PHE A 258 -10.04 7.29 9.60
N ASN A 259 -10.23 8.60 9.82
CA ASN A 259 -10.53 9.19 11.13
C ASN A 259 -9.50 8.82 12.21
N PHE A 260 -8.21 8.80 11.86
CA PHE A 260 -7.15 8.58 12.83
C PHE A 260 -7.02 9.75 13.80
N SER A 261 -6.51 9.48 15.00
CA SER A 261 -6.22 10.53 15.97
C SER A 261 -5.15 11.48 15.42
N GLY A 262 -5.53 12.73 15.09
CA GLY A 262 -4.63 13.77 14.58
C GLY A 262 -4.71 14.03 13.08
N SER A 263 -5.20 13.06 12.29
CA SER A 263 -5.51 13.26 10.86
C SER A 263 -6.77 12.51 10.46
N GLU A 264 -7.74 13.23 9.91
CA GLU A 264 -8.99 12.67 9.40
C GLU A 264 -8.76 11.83 8.13
N TRP A 265 -7.84 12.27 7.29
CA TRP A 265 -7.56 11.71 5.97
C TRP A 265 -6.17 11.10 5.92
N ALA A 266 -6.01 10.03 5.15
CA ALA A 266 -4.71 9.48 4.84
C ALA A 266 -4.71 8.78 3.47
N GLU A 267 -3.55 8.83 2.82
CA GLU A 267 -3.27 8.28 1.48
C GLU A 267 -3.54 6.76 1.37
N LEU A 268 -4.27 6.37 0.32
CA LEU A 268 -4.39 5.00 -0.18
C LEU A 268 -3.45 4.72 -1.35
N GLU A 269 -3.41 5.66 -2.29
CA GLU A 269 -2.71 5.54 -3.55
C GLU A 269 -2.26 6.93 -4.02
N GLY A 270 -0.97 7.07 -4.32
CA GLY A 270 -0.40 8.27 -4.94
C GLY A 270 -0.32 8.12 -6.45
N ILE A 271 -0.74 9.14 -7.20
CA ILE A 271 -0.56 9.21 -8.66
C ILE A 271 0.44 10.32 -8.95
N ALA A 272 1.68 9.92 -9.25
CA ALA A 272 2.80 10.83 -9.49
C ALA A 272 3.15 10.92 -10.98
N ASN A 273 3.55 12.10 -11.42
CA ASN A 273 4.24 12.33 -12.69
C ASN A 273 5.72 12.56 -12.38
N ARG A 274 6.56 11.57 -12.68
CA ARG A 274 7.99 11.53 -12.32
C ARG A 274 8.90 11.98 -13.46
N THR A 275 8.33 12.42 -14.58
CA THR A 275 9.07 12.82 -15.78
C THR A 275 10.08 11.74 -16.20
N ASP A 276 11.30 12.11 -16.61
CA ASP A 276 12.35 11.18 -17.04
C ASP A 276 13.33 10.78 -15.92
N TYR A 277 13.11 11.23 -14.69
CA TYR A 277 14.10 11.13 -13.60
C TYR A 277 14.62 9.70 -13.38
N ASP A 278 13.73 8.72 -13.25
CA ASP A 278 14.10 7.36 -12.86
C ASP A 278 14.96 6.67 -13.92
N LEU A 279 14.51 6.69 -15.18
CA LEU A 279 15.25 6.10 -16.29
C LEU A 279 16.56 6.84 -16.56
N LYS A 280 16.56 8.18 -16.49
CA LYS A 280 17.76 9.00 -16.69
C LYS A 280 18.82 8.71 -15.64
N THR A 281 18.43 8.61 -14.37
CA THR A 281 19.36 8.40 -13.27
C THR A 281 19.96 7.00 -13.31
N HIS A 282 19.16 5.97 -13.58
CA HIS A 282 19.68 4.61 -13.81
C HIS A 282 20.56 4.51 -15.05
N SER A 283 20.20 5.21 -16.13
CA SER A 283 21.00 5.23 -17.35
C SER A 283 22.39 5.82 -17.10
N GLN A 284 22.46 6.94 -16.39
CA GLN A 284 23.71 7.60 -16.01
C GLN A 284 24.56 6.72 -15.07
N ALA A 285 23.96 6.13 -14.05
CA ALA A 285 24.68 5.33 -13.05
C ALA A 285 25.17 3.98 -13.60
N SER A 286 24.40 3.34 -14.48
CA SER A 286 24.72 2.01 -15.03
C SER A 286 25.52 2.04 -16.34
N GLY A 287 25.55 3.18 -17.04
CA GLY A 287 26.11 3.30 -18.39
C GLY A 287 25.30 2.56 -19.47
N LYS A 288 24.05 2.19 -19.19
CA LYS A 288 23.12 1.58 -20.15
C LYS A 288 22.13 2.63 -20.66
N ASP A 289 21.91 2.67 -21.97
CA ASP A 289 20.91 3.56 -22.55
C ASP A 289 19.49 3.03 -22.26
N LEU A 290 18.75 3.75 -21.41
CA LEU A 290 17.34 3.49 -21.10
C LEU A 290 16.43 4.44 -21.90
N VAL A 291 16.58 4.40 -23.22
CA VAL A 291 15.85 5.24 -24.19
C VAL A 291 14.90 4.40 -25.04
N PHE A 292 13.79 5.00 -25.46
CA PHE A 292 12.94 4.44 -26.50
C PHE A 292 13.28 5.06 -27.86
N PHE A 293 13.35 4.24 -28.90
CA PHE A 293 13.49 4.69 -30.28
C PHE A 293 12.15 4.51 -31.00
N ASP A 294 11.50 5.63 -31.30
CA ASP A 294 10.27 5.65 -32.07
C ASP A 294 10.60 5.66 -33.58
N GLN A 295 10.29 4.56 -34.24
CA GLN A 295 10.53 4.39 -35.67
C GLN A 295 9.61 5.27 -36.54
N GLU A 296 8.43 5.64 -36.04
CA GLU A 296 7.46 6.41 -36.81
C GLU A 296 7.86 7.88 -36.91
N SER A 297 8.34 8.45 -35.81
CA SER A 297 8.90 9.81 -35.77
C SER A 297 10.41 9.87 -36.03
N ASN A 298 11.11 8.73 -36.03
CA ASN A 298 12.58 8.63 -36.09
C ASN A 298 13.27 9.40 -34.94
N GLU A 299 12.66 9.41 -33.76
CA GLU A 299 13.13 10.12 -32.56
C GLU A 299 13.59 9.13 -31.49
N LYS A 300 14.63 9.52 -30.74
CA LYS A 300 15.04 8.86 -29.49
C LYS A 300 14.68 9.76 -28.32
N TYR A 301 14.03 9.20 -27.31
CA TYR A 301 13.70 9.93 -26.09
C TYR A 301 13.73 9.00 -24.86
N ILE A 302 13.91 9.60 -23.68
CA ILE A 302 13.66 8.90 -22.42
C ILE A 302 12.17 9.08 -22.12
N PRO A 303 11.38 7.99 -22.03
CA PRO A 303 9.97 8.10 -21.69
C PRO A 303 9.76 8.79 -20.34
N TYR A 304 8.70 9.59 -20.24
CA TYR A 304 8.23 10.07 -18.95
C TYR A 304 7.44 8.97 -18.24
N VAL A 305 7.39 9.03 -16.92
CA VAL A 305 6.73 8.01 -16.09
C VAL A 305 5.56 8.60 -15.31
N ILE A 306 4.39 8.00 -15.47
CA ILE A 306 3.25 8.19 -14.59
C ILE A 306 3.14 6.97 -13.66
N GLU A 307 3.19 7.21 -12.36
CA GLU A 307 3.22 6.18 -11.33
C GLU A 307 1.94 6.23 -10.48
N PRO A 308 1.00 5.29 -10.67
CA PRO A 308 0.06 4.91 -9.64
C PRO A 308 0.70 3.93 -8.63
N SER A 309 0.87 4.36 -7.38
CA SER A 309 1.42 3.55 -6.29
C SER A 309 0.40 3.39 -5.17
N ALA A 310 -0.20 2.19 -5.07
CA ALA A 310 -1.19 1.87 -4.05
C ALA A 310 -0.60 0.99 -2.93
N GLY A 311 -0.96 1.28 -1.68
CA GLY A 311 -0.69 0.38 -0.56
C GLY A 311 -1.76 -0.72 -0.47
N LEU A 312 -1.45 -1.98 -0.81
CA LEU A 312 -2.40 -3.10 -0.71
C LEU A 312 -2.96 -3.24 0.71
N THR A 313 -2.08 -3.17 1.71
CA THR A 313 -2.47 -3.23 3.12
C THR A 313 -3.42 -2.09 3.51
N ARG A 314 -3.19 -0.88 2.99
CA ARG A 314 -4.06 0.28 3.27
C ARG A 314 -5.41 0.16 2.56
N ALA A 315 -5.42 -0.31 1.32
CA ALA A 315 -6.65 -0.61 0.57
C ALA A 315 -7.50 -1.66 1.30
N VAL A 316 -6.90 -2.74 1.79
CA VAL A 316 -7.61 -3.77 2.59
C VAL A 316 -8.25 -3.15 3.83
N LEU A 317 -7.52 -2.27 4.55
CA LEU A 317 -8.08 -1.57 5.71
C LEU A 317 -9.25 -0.67 5.30
N ALA A 318 -9.13 0.10 4.22
CA ALA A 318 -10.18 0.98 3.74
C ALA A 318 -11.46 0.20 3.36
N PHE A 319 -11.34 -0.86 2.56
CA PHE A 319 -12.48 -1.71 2.22
C PHE A 319 -13.13 -2.35 3.45
N LEU A 320 -12.33 -2.77 4.44
CA LEU A 320 -12.85 -3.32 5.68
C LEU A 320 -13.63 -2.28 6.50
N LEU A 321 -13.13 -1.05 6.58
CA LEU A 321 -13.77 0.04 7.30
C LEU A 321 -15.03 0.53 6.58
N ASP A 322 -14.99 0.69 5.26
CA ASP A 322 -16.12 1.23 4.49
C ASP A 322 -17.29 0.23 4.40
N ALA A 323 -16.97 -1.07 4.40
CA ALA A 323 -17.95 -2.15 4.45
C ALA A 323 -18.59 -2.33 5.83
N TYR A 324 -18.00 -1.80 6.92
CA TYR A 324 -18.58 -1.95 8.26
C TYR A 324 -19.93 -1.25 8.35
N ASP A 325 -20.93 -1.99 8.81
CA ASP A 325 -22.25 -1.47 9.09
C ASP A 325 -22.91 -2.26 10.24
N GLU A 326 -23.97 -1.70 10.79
CA GLU A 326 -24.81 -2.33 11.81
C GLU A 326 -26.25 -2.35 11.32
N ASP A 327 -26.89 -3.52 11.39
CA ASP A 327 -28.32 -3.65 11.10
C ASP A 327 -29.03 -4.41 12.22
N GLU A 328 -30.35 -4.47 12.08
CA GLU A 328 -31.26 -5.06 13.05
C GLU A 328 -31.95 -6.27 12.42
N ALA A 329 -31.97 -7.40 13.14
CA ALA A 329 -32.56 -8.65 12.68
C ALA A 329 -33.49 -9.26 13.75
N PRO A 330 -34.62 -9.88 13.36
CA PRO A 330 -35.48 -10.60 14.31
C PRO A 330 -34.72 -11.75 14.97
N ASN A 331 -34.90 -11.89 16.29
CA ASN A 331 -34.31 -12.98 17.06
C ASN A 331 -35.32 -14.09 17.32
N SER A 332 -34.81 -15.27 17.71
CA SER A 332 -35.61 -16.47 17.99
C SER A 332 -36.53 -16.35 19.22
N LYS A 333 -36.44 -15.25 19.98
CA LYS A 333 -37.25 -14.95 21.17
C LYS A 333 -38.33 -13.89 20.90
N GLY A 334 -38.54 -13.48 19.66
CA GLY A 334 -39.56 -12.50 19.27
C GLY A 334 -39.16 -11.02 19.47
N GLY A 335 -37.86 -10.75 19.66
CA GLY A 335 -37.29 -9.41 19.70
C GLY A 335 -36.43 -9.11 18.47
N VAL A 336 -35.67 -8.01 18.53
CA VAL A 336 -34.74 -7.58 17.48
C VAL A 336 -33.34 -7.48 18.07
N ASP A 337 -32.37 -8.14 17.44
CA ASP A 337 -30.96 -8.06 17.82
C ASP A 337 -30.23 -7.12 16.86
N LYS A 338 -29.32 -6.30 17.41
CA LYS A 338 -28.34 -5.56 16.60
C LYS A 338 -27.21 -6.49 16.21
N ARG A 339 -26.83 -6.50 14.93
CA ARG A 339 -25.71 -7.29 14.43
C ARG A 339 -24.79 -6.44 13.57
N THR A 340 -23.50 -6.77 13.63
CA THR A 340 -22.49 -6.22 12.73
C THR A 340 -22.54 -6.96 11.40
N VAL A 341 -22.55 -6.21 10.30
CA VAL A 341 -22.49 -6.73 8.94
C VAL A 341 -21.35 -6.05 8.16
N LEU A 342 -20.60 -6.83 7.39
CA LEU A 342 -19.62 -6.31 6.44
C LEU A 342 -20.22 -6.35 5.04
N ARG A 343 -20.64 -5.19 4.53
CA ARG A 343 -21.25 -5.01 3.21
C ARG A 343 -20.18 -4.90 2.11
N PHE A 344 -19.32 -5.92 2.01
CA PHE A 344 -18.34 -5.98 0.94
C PHE A 344 -19.00 -6.06 -0.43
N ASP A 345 -18.35 -5.48 -1.45
CA ASP A 345 -18.59 -5.87 -2.83
C ASP A 345 -18.39 -7.40 -2.96
N PRO A 346 -19.28 -8.13 -3.67
CA PRO A 346 -19.17 -9.59 -3.80
C PRO A 346 -17.81 -10.06 -4.33
N ARG A 347 -17.12 -9.26 -5.15
CA ARG A 347 -15.77 -9.55 -5.65
C ARG A 347 -14.72 -9.53 -4.54
N LEU A 348 -14.92 -8.75 -3.49
CA LEU A 348 -14.00 -8.63 -2.35
C LEU A 348 -14.31 -9.57 -1.18
N ALA A 349 -15.56 -10.00 -1.02
CA ALA A 349 -16.00 -10.85 0.10
C ALA A 349 -15.07 -12.07 0.33
N PRO A 350 -14.51 -12.29 1.54
CA PRO A 350 -13.55 -13.37 1.80
C PRO A 350 -14.12 -14.77 1.54
N ILE A 351 -15.38 -14.97 1.92
CA ILE A 351 -16.18 -16.17 1.65
C ILE A 351 -17.29 -15.75 0.69
N LYS A 352 -17.43 -16.48 -0.43
CA LYS A 352 -18.42 -16.15 -1.46
C LYS A 352 -19.76 -16.83 -1.20
N VAL A 353 -19.72 -18.04 -0.64
CA VAL A 353 -20.90 -18.84 -0.35
C VAL A 353 -20.72 -19.56 0.97
N VAL A 354 -21.79 -19.61 1.77
CA VAL A 354 -21.88 -20.45 2.95
C VAL A 354 -22.97 -21.50 2.71
N VAL A 355 -22.66 -22.77 2.98
CA VAL A 355 -23.61 -23.88 2.86
C VAL A 355 -24.01 -24.34 4.27
N LEU A 356 -25.29 -24.12 4.60
CA LEU A 356 -25.86 -24.38 5.93
C LEU A 356 -26.98 -25.44 5.83
N PRO A 357 -26.74 -26.71 6.17
CA PRO A 357 -27.83 -27.68 6.29
C PRO A 357 -28.73 -27.34 7.47
N LEU A 358 -30.05 -27.48 7.29
CA LEU A 358 -31.05 -27.18 8.33
C LEU A 358 -30.90 -28.07 9.58
N SER A 359 -30.40 -29.30 9.41
CA SER A 359 -30.13 -30.24 10.50
C SER A 359 -29.03 -31.20 10.11
N ARG A 360 -28.49 -31.92 11.11
CA ARG A 360 -27.48 -32.97 10.94
C ARG A 360 -28.09 -34.32 10.52
N ASP A 361 -29.15 -34.28 9.73
CA ASP A 361 -29.82 -35.48 9.21
C ASP A 361 -28.91 -36.25 8.25
N GLU A 362 -28.96 -37.59 8.30
CA GLU A 362 -28.09 -38.48 7.52
C GLU A 362 -28.35 -38.40 6.01
N LYS A 363 -29.53 -37.95 5.58
CA LYS A 363 -29.85 -37.74 4.16
C LYS A 363 -29.46 -36.33 3.71
N LEU A 364 -29.59 -35.33 4.58
CA LEU A 364 -29.32 -33.93 4.25
C LEU A 364 -27.82 -33.60 4.27
N SER A 365 -27.09 -34.09 5.27
CA SER A 365 -25.69 -33.75 5.48
C SER A 365 -24.77 -34.16 4.32
N PRO A 366 -24.89 -35.36 3.72
CA PRO A 366 -24.09 -35.74 2.56
C PRO A 366 -24.38 -34.87 1.33
N LEU A 367 -25.64 -34.49 1.11
CA LEU A 367 -26.02 -33.62 -0.01
C LEU A 367 -25.44 -32.22 0.16
N ALA A 368 -25.56 -31.62 1.35
CA ALA A 368 -25.01 -30.29 1.63
C ALA A 368 -23.47 -30.28 1.50
N LYS A 369 -22.79 -31.32 2.00
CA LYS A 369 -21.34 -31.48 1.82
C LYS A 369 -20.94 -31.61 0.35
N LYS A 370 -21.71 -32.34 -0.46
CA LYS A 370 -21.48 -32.46 -1.91
C LYS A 370 -21.62 -31.11 -2.60
N ILE A 371 -22.67 -30.34 -2.29
CA ILE A 371 -22.86 -28.98 -2.82
C ILE A 371 -21.67 -28.09 -2.46
N ALA A 372 -21.24 -28.09 -1.20
CA ALA A 372 -20.07 -27.32 -0.78
C ALA A 372 -18.79 -27.74 -1.53
N GLN A 373 -18.58 -29.04 -1.74
CA GLN A 373 -17.44 -29.56 -2.53
C GLN A 373 -17.48 -29.12 -3.99
N ASP A 374 -18.65 -29.15 -4.64
CA ASP A 374 -18.78 -28.73 -6.03
C ASP A 374 -18.54 -27.23 -6.21
N LEU A 375 -19.05 -26.40 -5.28
CA LEU A 375 -18.84 -24.95 -5.29
C LEU A 375 -17.39 -24.55 -5.02
N ARG A 376 -16.64 -25.31 -4.20
CA ARG A 376 -15.22 -25.04 -3.88
C ARG A 376 -14.29 -25.05 -5.10
N LYS A 377 -14.73 -25.61 -6.23
CA LYS A 377 -13.96 -25.58 -7.49
C LYS A 377 -13.81 -24.16 -8.05
N ASN A 378 -14.74 -23.26 -7.73
CA ASN A 378 -14.79 -21.90 -8.27
C ASN A 378 -14.77 -20.81 -7.20
N TYR A 379 -15.10 -21.15 -5.95
CA TYR A 379 -15.34 -20.17 -4.90
C TYR A 379 -14.72 -20.58 -3.56
N MET A 380 -14.41 -19.57 -2.74
CA MET A 380 -14.18 -19.78 -1.31
C MET A 380 -15.51 -20.06 -0.62
N VAL A 381 -15.66 -21.28 -0.08
CA VAL A 381 -16.92 -21.77 0.49
C VAL A 381 -16.73 -22.26 1.92
N GLU A 382 -17.58 -21.74 2.81
CA GLU A 382 -17.72 -22.21 4.18
C GLU A 382 -18.88 -23.21 4.28
N PHE A 383 -18.72 -24.22 5.13
CA PHE A 383 -19.77 -25.17 5.46
C PHE A 383 -19.88 -25.18 6.98
N ASP A 384 -21.09 -24.98 7.49
CA ASP A 384 -21.35 -25.00 8.92
C ASP A 384 -22.67 -25.74 9.17
N ASP A 385 -22.61 -26.81 9.95
CA ASP A 385 -23.76 -27.62 10.39
C ASP A 385 -24.04 -27.47 11.89
N SER A 386 -23.45 -26.46 12.52
CA SER A 386 -23.55 -26.20 13.95
C SER A 386 -24.54 -25.07 14.26
N GLY A 387 -25.15 -25.14 15.43
CA GLY A 387 -26.02 -24.09 15.93
C GLY A 387 -27.37 -23.97 15.20
N ALA A 388 -28.05 -22.85 15.43
CA ALA A 388 -29.25 -22.47 14.71
C ALA A 388 -28.89 -21.76 13.40
N ILE A 389 -29.83 -21.68 12.47
CA ILE A 389 -29.62 -21.07 11.14
C ILE A 389 -29.33 -19.55 11.18
N GLY A 390 -29.79 -18.87 12.23
CA GLY A 390 -29.80 -17.41 12.34
C GLY A 390 -28.67 -16.83 13.19
#